data_AF-A0A7C1WBQ8-F1
#
_entry.id   AF-A0A7C1WBQ8-F1
#
_cell.length_a   1.000
_cell.length_b   1.000
_cell.length_c   1.000
_cell.angle_alpha   90.00
_cell.angle_beta   90.00
_cell.angle_gamma   90.00
#
_symmetry.space_group_name_H-M   'P 1'
#
loop_
_entity.id
_entity.type
_entity.pdbx_description
1 polymer ?
#
loop_
_entity_poly.entity_id
_entity_poly.type
_entity_poly.pdbx_seq_one_letter_code
_entity_poly.pdbx_strand_id
1 'polypeptide(L)'
;MRFKYLFIIIGIGIVVGVVQYCSPVPPPPPVADNGPWIMPGDVKNTTKATQVDYNDFAYQSFIALNWPAKQGEGSNRGEPDTTKKLGAQGPVVWMTYKRPSEVFLENAKTPNGWNAPPPPPPSNCPPEAAKATIFYRAAKASD
;
A
#
# COMPACT_ATOMS: atom_id res chain seq x y z
N MET A 1 45.12 66.62 13.68
CA MET A 1 43.86 66.22 13.02
C MET A 1 44.07 64.93 12.25
N ARG A 2 43.34 63.86 12.60
CA ARG A 2 42.86 62.78 11.70
C ARG A 2 42.07 61.76 12.54
N PHE A 3 40.77 62.02 12.65
CA PHE A 3 39.76 61.13 13.21
C PHE A 3 39.72 59.83 12.40
N LYS A 4 39.83 58.66 13.05
CA LYS A 4 39.53 57.36 12.44
C LYS A 4 38.27 56.80 13.08
N TYR A 5 37.28 56.56 12.23
CA TYR A 5 35.90 56.21 12.56
C TYR A 5 35.79 54.86 13.27
N LEU A 6 35.05 54.87 14.38
CA LEU A 6 34.60 53.72 15.16
C LEU A 6 33.38 53.12 14.45
N PHE A 7 33.52 51.97 13.80
CA PHE A 7 32.38 51.21 13.28
C PHE A 7 31.82 50.32 14.39
N ILE A 8 30.66 50.71 14.93
CA ILE A 8 29.86 49.92 15.87
C ILE A 8 29.17 48.82 15.06
N ILE A 9 29.59 47.57 15.26
CA ILE A 9 28.97 46.40 14.66
C ILE A 9 27.79 45.99 15.54
N ILE A 10 26.57 46.27 15.10
CA ILE A 10 25.35 45.79 15.72
C ILE A 10 25.28 44.28 15.47
N GLY A 11 25.42 43.50 16.53
CA GLY A 11 25.36 42.04 16.49
C GLY A 11 23.97 41.55 16.10
N ILE A 12 23.78 41.25 14.81
CA ILE A 12 22.65 40.45 14.34
C ILE A 12 23.06 38.99 14.57
N GLY A 13 22.53 38.40 15.64
CA GLY A 13 22.64 36.96 15.89
C GLY A 13 21.92 36.21 14.78
N ILE A 14 22.69 35.62 13.87
CA ILE A 14 22.18 34.68 12.87
C ILE A 14 21.78 33.42 13.63
N VAL A 15 20.48 33.24 13.84
CA VAL A 15 19.92 31.93 14.17
C VAL A 15 20.17 31.05 12.96
N VAL A 16 21.23 30.25 13.01
CA VAL A 16 21.44 29.17 12.05
C VAL A 16 20.38 28.13 12.37
N GLY A 17 19.20 28.30 11.76
CA GLY A 17 18.19 27.26 11.72
C GLY A 17 18.82 26.04 11.07
N VAL A 18 18.96 24.96 11.82
CA VAL A 18 19.31 23.66 11.26
C VAL A 18 18.09 23.25 10.43
N VAL A 19 18.11 23.61 9.15
CA VAL A 19 17.19 23.04 8.17
C VAL A 19 17.53 21.57 8.13
N GLN A 20 16.76 20.76 8.86
CA GLN A 20 16.86 19.32 8.82
C GLN A 20 16.40 18.89 7.42
N TYR A 21 17.34 18.88 6.48
CA TYR A 21 17.14 18.29 5.17
C TYR A 21 16.81 16.82 5.42
N CYS A 22 15.57 16.44 5.11
CA CYS A 22 15.19 15.05 4.97
C CYS A 22 16.18 14.44 3.99
N SER A 23 17.12 13.62 4.48
CA SER A 23 18.04 12.92 3.59
C SER A 23 17.21 12.02 2.68
N PRO A 24 17.45 12.01 1.36
CA PRO A 24 16.73 11.13 0.46
C PRO A 24 16.96 9.70 0.93
N VAL A 25 15.89 9.03 1.35
CA VAL A 25 15.93 7.61 1.69
C VAL A 25 16.35 6.89 0.40
N PRO A 26 17.47 6.16 0.40
CA PRO A 26 17.85 5.40 -0.78
C PRO A 26 16.69 4.45 -1.13
N PRO A 27 16.34 4.33 -2.42
CA PRO A 27 15.28 3.40 -2.82
C PRO A 27 15.62 2.02 -2.27
N PRO A 28 14.61 1.26 -1.78
CA PRO A 28 14.85 -0.11 -1.36
C PRO A 28 15.55 -0.86 -2.50
N PRO A 29 16.49 -1.78 -2.18
CA PRO A 29 17.16 -2.55 -3.20
C PRO A 29 16.11 -3.18 -4.13
N PRO A 30 16.30 -3.15 -5.45
CA PRO A 30 15.35 -3.75 -6.37
C PRO A 30 15.32 -5.26 -6.10
N VAL A 31 14.33 -5.71 -5.33
CA VAL A 31 13.92 -7.12 -5.32
C VAL A 31 13.52 -7.40 -6.76
N ALA A 32 14.26 -8.30 -7.40
CA ALA A 32 14.14 -8.60 -8.82
C ALA A 32 12.68 -8.82 -9.21
N ASP A 33 12.19 -8.00 -10.14
CA ASP A 33 10.86 -8.04 -10.75
C ASP A 33 10.52 -9.37 -11.45
N ASN A 34 11.52 -10.25 -11.61
CA ASN A 34 11.46 -11.54 -12.27
C ASN A 34 11.74 -12.74 -11.34
N GLY A 35 11.88 -12.52 -10.03
CA GLY A 35 12.10 -13.60 -9.06
C GLY A 35 10.84 -14.46 -8.82
N PRO A 36 10.97 -15.65 -8.23
CA PRO A 36 9.81 -16.42 -7.78
C PRO A 36 9.06 -15.65 -6.67
N TRP A 37 7.76 -15.93 -6.51
CA TRP A 37 7.00 -15.38 -5.38
C TRP A 37 7.65 -15.82 -4.07
N ILE A 38 7.85 -14.87 -3.15
CA ILE A 38 8.36 -15.11 -1.81
C ILE A 38 7.35 -14.59 -0.79
N MET A 39 7.09 -15.37 0.27
CA MET A 39 6.34 -14.87 1.42
C MET A 39 7.26 -13.93 2.21
N PRO A 40 6.89 -12.66 2.41
CA PRO A 40 7.68 -11.75 3.24
C PRO A 40 7.74 -12.29 4.67
N GLY A 41 8.95 -12.40 5.21
CA GLY A 41 9.14 -12.73 6.63
C GLY A 41 8.96 -11.49 7.50
N ASP A 42 8.42 -11.66 8.70
CA ASP A 42 8.32 -10.57 9.67
C ASP A 42 9.69 -10.01 10.05
N VAL A 43 9.72 -8.72 10.39
CA VAL A 43 10.93 -8.05 10.90
C VAL A 43 11.36 -8.70 12.22
N LYS A 44 12.53 -9.36 12.20
CA LYS A 44 13.07 -10.04 13.37
C LYS A 44 13.69 -9.05 14.34
N ASN A 45 13.67 -9.41 15.63
CA ASN A 45 14.31 -8.64 16.71
C ASN A 45 13.99 -7.13 16.63
N THR A 46 12.70 -6.81 16.80
CA THR A 46 12.16 -5.45 16.67
C THR A 46 12.90 -4.40 17.51
N THR A 47 13.55 -4.81 18.62
CA THR A 47 14.37 -3.92 19.47
C THR A 47 15.71 -3.51 18.85
N LYS A 48 16.20 -4.25 17.84
CA LYS A 48 17.43 -3.95 17.09
C LYS A 48 17.18 -3.70 15.61
N ALA A 49 15.92 -3.75 15.18
CA ALA A 49 15.54 -3.55 13.79
C ALA A 49 15.89 -2.11 13.35
N THR A 50 16.45 -2.01 12.15
CA THR A 50 16.79 -0.75 11.50
C THR A 50 15.66 -0.31 10.58
N GLN A 51 15.69 0.96 10.14
CA GLN A 51 14.74 1.45 9.14
C GLN A 51 14.81 0.65 7.83
N VAL A 52 15.98 0.12 7.47
CA VAL A 52 16.18 -0.69 6.26
C VAL A 52 15.38 -1.99 6.37
N ASP A 53 15.39 -2.66 7.53
CA ASP A 53 14.64 -3.90 7.73
C ASP A 53 13.13 -3.70 7.53
N TYR A 54 12.60 -2.57 8.01
CA TYR A 54 11.20 -2.21 7.79
C TYR A 54 10.89 -1.86 6.33
N ASN A 55 11.81 -1.18 5.65
CA ASN A 55 11.65 -0.86 4.23
C ASN A 55 11.65 -2.12 3.37
N ASP A 56 12.53 -3.07 3.66
CA ASP A 56 12.60 -4.36 2.97
C ASP A 56 11.32 -5.17 3.19
N PHE A 57 10.84 -5.24 4.44
CA PHE A 57 9.56 -5.89 4.74
C PHE A 57 8.38 -5.22 4.01
N ALA A 58 8.31 -3.89 4.02
CA ALA A 58 7.24 -3.14 3.36
C ALA A 58 7.25 -3.38 1.85
N TYR A 59 8.43 -3.36 1.22
CA TYR A 59 8.57 -3.57 -0.21
C TYR A 59 8.23 -5.01 -0.62
N GLN A 60 8.72 -6.00 0.13
CA GLN A 60 8.37 -7.41 -0.12
C GLN A 60 6.87 -7.66 0.07
N SER A 61 6.24 -7.07 1.10
CA SER A 61 4.80 -7.17 1.32
C SER A 61 3.98 -6.53 0.19
N PHE A 62 4.42 -5.39 -0.31
CA PHE A 62 3.80 -4.75 -1.47
C PHE A 62 3.85 -5.66 -2.70
N ILE A 63 5.00 -6.28 -3.00
CA ILE A 63 5.13 -7.23 -4.11
C ILE A 63 4.23 -8.44 -3.89
N ALA A 64 4.23 -9.02 -2.69
CA ALA A 64 3.46 -10.23 -2.39
C ALA A 64 1.94 -10.02 -2.57
N LEU A 65 1.42 -8.85 -2.16
CA LEU A 65 0.00 -8.51 -2.32
C LEU A 65 -0.38 -8.23 -3.77
N ASN A 66 0.54 -7.71 -4.57
CA ASN A 66 0.31 -7.43 -6.00
C ASN A 66 0.68 -8.61 -6.92
N TRP A 67 1.05 -9.76 -6.35
CA TRP A 67 1.25 -10.97 -7.14
C TRP A 67 -0.07 -11.48 -7.71
N PRO A 68 -0.09 -12.08 -8.91
CA PRO A 68 -1.28 -12.78 -9.42
C PRO A 68 -1.79 -13.80 -8.41
N ALA A 69 -3.10 -13.79 -8.15
CA ALA A 69 -3.73 -14.75 -7.26
C ALA A 69 -3.99 -16.08 -7.98
N LYS A 70 -3.95 -17.17 -7.22
CA LYS A 70 -4.36 -18.49 -7.70
C LYS A 70 -5.87 -18.49 -7.95
N GLN A 71 -6.27 -18.96 -9.12
CA GLN A 71 -7.66 -19.03 -9.56
C GLN A 71 -8.05 -20.48 -9.83
N GLY A 72 -9.34 -20.77 -9.78
CA GLY A 72 -9.90 -22.08 -10.10
C GLY A 72 -10.52 -22.77 -8.89
N GLU A 73 -11.04 -23.97 -9.13
CA GLU A 73 -11.67 -24.78 -8.09
C GLU A 73 -10.64 -25.18 -7.02
N GLY A 74 -10.99 -24.95 -5.75
CA GLY A 74 -10.11 -25.22 -4.62
C GLY A 74 -9.03 -24.16 -4.35
N SER A 75 -9.02 -23.02 -5.04
CA SER A 75 -8.12 -21.92 -4.67
C SER A 75 -8.63 -21.18 -3.42
N ASN A 76 -7.71 -20.84 -2.53
CA ASN A 76 -8.03 -20.03 -1.35
C ASN A 76 -7.83 -18.54 -1.65
N ARG A 77 -8.63 -17.70 -1.00
CA ARG A 77 -8.43 -16.25 -1.04
C ARG A 77 -7.10 -15.92 -0.37
N GLY A 78 -6.35 -15.00 -0.96
CA GLY A 78 -5.02 -14.62 -0.52
C GLY A 78 -3.91 -15.56 -0.95
N GLU A 79 -4.20 -16.61 -1.70
CA GLU A 79 -3.19 -17.53 -2.22
C GLU A 79 -2.58 -16.98 -3.52
N PRO A 80 -1.25 -16.78 -3.58
CA PRO A 80 -0.55 -16.37 -4.80
C PRO A 80 -0.45 -17.54 -5.79
N ASP A 81 -0.40 -17.21 -7.07
CA ASP A 81 -0.04 -18.16 -8.13
C ASP A 81 1.47 -18.12 -8.36
N THR A 82 2.19 -19.09 -7.78
CA THR A 82 3.66 -19.19 -7.88
C THR A 82 4.13 -19.61 -9.27
N THR A 83 3.22 -20.01 -10.16
CA THR A 83 3.53 -20.34 -11.57
C THR A 83 3.55 -19.10 -12.47
N LYS A 84 3.01 -17.98 -11.98
CA LYS A 84 2.94 -16.71 -12.71
C LYS A 84 3.99 -15.73 -12.24
N LYS A 85 4.30 -14.78 -13.13
CA LYS A 85 5.17 -13.64 -12.85
C LYS A 85 4.36 -12.42 -12.40
N LEU A 86 5.02 -11.51 -11.68
CA LEU A 86 4.46 -10.21 -11.37
C LEU A 86 4.01 -9.49 -12.65
N GLY A 87 2.83 -8.86 -12.62
CA GLY A 87 2.26 -8.18 -13.78
C GLY A 87 1.54 -9.09 -14.79
N ALA A 88 1.50 -10.41 -14.58
CA ALA A 88 0.64 -11.28 -15.38
C ALA A 88 -0.84 -10.89 -15.22
N GLN A 89 -1.62 -11.10 -16.28
CA GLN A 89 -3.03 -10.75 -16.28
C GLN A 89 -3.84 -11.57 -15.25
N GLY A 90 -4.84 -10.91 -14.65
CA GLY A 90 -5.78 -11.52 -13.71
C GLY A 90 -5.88 -10.74 -12.40
N PRO A 91 -6.73 -11.21 -11.47
CA PRO A 91 -6.78 -10.64 -10.13
C PRO A 91 -5.47 -10.91 -9.39
N VAL A 92 -5.04 -9.92 -8.60
CA VAL A 92 -3.90 -10.06 -7.69
C VAL A 92 -4.37 -10.48 -6.30
N VAL A 93 -3.44 -10.92 -5.45
CA VAL A 93 -3.73 -11.49 -4.11
C VAL A 93 -4.70 -10.60 -3.31
N TRP A 94 -4.42 -9.30 -3.19
CA TRP A 94 -5.29 -8.40 -2.40
C TRP A 94 -6.71 -8.26 -2.98
N MET A 95 -6.91 -8.43 -4.29
CA MET A 95 -8.24 -8.34 -4.92
C MET A 95 -9.14 -9.53 -4.55
N THR A 96 -8.56 -10.62 -4.06
CA THR A 96 -9.32 -11.80 -3.63
C THR A 96 -9.85 -11.69 -2.20
N TYR A 97 -9.45 -10.67 -1.45
CA TYR A 97 -9.89 -10.49 -0.06
C TYR A 97 -11.38 -10.19 0.05
N LYS A 98 -11.94 -10.43 1.23
CA LYS A 98 -13.34 -10.11 1.52
C LYS A 98 -13.59 -8.62 1.38
N ARG A 99 -14.71 -8.29 0.73
CA ARG A 99 -15.24 -6.92 0.67
C ARG A 99 -15.86 -6.52 2.01
N PRO A 100 -15.99 -5.22 2.30
CA PRO A 100 -16.70 -4.75 3.49
C PRO A 100 -18.12 -5.33 3.63
N SER A 101 -18.85 -5.52 2.52
CA SER A 101 -20.18 -6.14 2.51
C SER A 101 -20.20 -7.62 2.94
N GLU A 102 -19.05 -8.30 2.92
CA GLU A 102 -18.92 -9.70 3.37
C GLU A 102 -18.56 -9.79 4.86
N VAL A 103 -18.10 -8.70 5.46
CA VAL A 103 -17.60 -8.64 6.86
C VAL A 103 -18.52 -7.81 7.76
N PHE A 104 -19.07 -6.71 7.25
CA PHE A 104 -20.00 -5.85 7.97
C PHE A 104 -21.43 -6.22 7.59
N LEU A 105 -21.90 -7.34 8.14
CA LEU A 105 -23.24 -7.84 7.92
C LEU A 105 -24.26 -7.09 8.78
N GLU A 106 -25.52 -7.07 8.32
CA GLU A 106 -26.63 -6.48 9.07
C GLU A 106 -26.77 -7.10 10.46
N ASN A 107 -27.15 -6.27 11.43
CA ASN A 107 -27.35 -6.66 12.83
C ASN A 107 -26.11 -7.31 13.47
N ALA A 108 -24.90 -6.91 13.03
CA ALA A 108 -23.64 -7.45 13.51
C ALA A 108 -23.57 -8.98 13.44
N LYS A 109 -24.21 -9.59 12.44
CA LYS A 109 -24.13 -11.04 12.21
C LYS A 109 -22.68 -11.46 12.02
N THR A 110 -22.35 -12.64 12.55
CA THR A 110 -21.03 -13.26 12.35
C THR A 110 -20.76 -13.45 10.86
N PRO A 111 -19.63 -12.94 10.34
CA PRO A 111 -19.24 -13.14 8.95
C PRO A 111 -19.04 -14.62 8.62
N ASN A 112 -19.31 -14.98 7.36
CA ASN A 112 -18.95 -16.31 6.86
C ASN A 112 -17.43 -16.52 6.89
N GLY A 113 -17.01 -17.78 6.88
CA GLY A 113 -15.59 -18.16 6.82
C GLY A 113 -14.83 -17.49 5.67
N TRP A 114 -13.51 -17.39 5.80
CA TRP A 114 -12.65 -16.62 4.89
C TRP A 114 -12.89 -16.93 3.41
N ASN A 115 -12.90 -18.21 3.04
CA ASN A 115 -13.09 -18.67 1.66
C ASN A 115 -14.56 -18.86 1.25
N ALA A 116 -15.52 -18.51 2.11
CA ALA A 116 -16.93 -18.61 1.76
C ALA A 116 -17.31 -17.63 0.64
N PRO A 117 -18.30 -17.98 -0.20
CA PRO A 117 -18.84 -17.08 -1.20
C PRO A 117 -19.43 -15.82 -0.55
N PRO A 118 -19.45 -14.67 -1.27
CA PRO A 118 -20.08 -13.45 -0.78
C PRO A 118 -21.58 -13.69 -0.52
N PRO A 119 -22.18 -12.99 0.46
CA PRO A 119 -23.61 -13.07 0.67
C PRO A 119 -24.35 -12.55 -0.58
N PRO A 120 -25.56 -13.06 -0.86
CA PRO A 120 -26.35 -12.55 -1.96
C PRO A 120 -26.63 -11.05 -1.79
N PRO A 121 -26.81 -10.30 -2.88
CA PRO A 121 -27.23 -8.92 -2.80
C PRO A 121 -28.55 -8.80 -2.03
N PRO A 122 -28.80 -7.65 -1.37
CA PRO A 122 -30.08 -7.37 -0.74
C PRO A 122 -31.25 -7.60 -1.70
N SER A 123 -32.33 -8.22 -1.23
CA SER A 123 -33.51 -8.54 -2.05
C SER A 123 -34.26 -7.31 -2.57
N ASN A 124 -33.98 -6.13 -2.04
CA ASN A 124 -34.52 -4.84 -2.49
C ASN A 124 -33.67 -4.18 -3.59
N CYS A 125 -32.60 -4.81 -4.07
CA CYS A 125 -31.93 -4.36 -5.27
C CYS A 125 -32.83 -4.61 -6.49
N PRO A 126 -33.13 -3.59 -7.32
CA PRO A 126 -33.85 -3.82 -8.57
C PRO A 126 -33.05 -4.81 -9.44
N PRO A 127 -33.73 -5.68 -10.22
CA PRO A 127 -33.05 -6.69 -11.03
C PRO A 127 -32.00 -6.03 -11.93
N GLU A 128 -30.88 -6.74 -12.10
CA GLU A 128 -29.59 -6.37 -12.72
C GLU A 128 -29.66 -5.69 -14.11
N ALA A 129 -30.85 -5.57 -14.70
CA ALA A 129 -31.13 -4.88 -15.95
C ALA A 129 -31.50 -3.39 -15.80
N ALA A 130 -31.62 -2.84 -14.58
CA ALA A 130 -31.83 -1.40 -14.39
C ALA A 130 -30.50 -0.65 -14.52
N LYS A 131 -29.98 -0.54 -15.77
CA LYS A 131 -28.87 0.31 -16.23
C LYS A 131 -28.18 1.08 -15.10
N ALA A 132 -27.29 0.40 -14.38
CA ALA A 132 -26.39 1.10 -13.47
C ALA A 132 -25.51 1.98 -14.35
N THR A 133 -25.85 3.26 -14.46
CA THR A 133 -24.91 4.28 -14.93
C THR A 133 -23.78 4.26 -13.93
N ILE A 134 -22.73 3.49 -14.23
CA ILE A 134 -21.51 3.51 -13.46
C ILE A 134 -20.99 4.95 -13.58
N PHE A 135 -21.10 5.72 -12.50
CA PHE A 135 -20.45 7.02 -12.41
C PHE A 135 -18.95 6.79 -12.21
N TYR A 136 -18.24 6.51 -13.30
CA TYR A 136 -16.79 6.60 -13.30
C TYR A 136 -16.40 8.05 -13.62
N ARG A 137 -15.44 8.61 -12.88
CA ARG A 137 -14.75 9.83 -13.34
C ARG A 137 -13.86 9.43 -14.50
N ALA A 138 -14.17 9.94 -15.70
CA ALA A 138 -13.43 9.61 -16.92
C ALA A 138 -12.00 10.20 -16.97
N ALA A 139 -11.65 11.16 -16.12
CA ALA A 139 -10.28 11.67 -15.99
C ALA A 139 -10.08 12.46 -14.69
N LYS A 140 -8.84 12.48 -14.20
CA LYS A 140 -8.37 13.50 -13.25
C LYS A 140 -8.20 14.81 -14.04
N ALA A 141 -8.90 15.87 -13.65
CA ALA A 141 -8.63 17.19 -14.20
C ALA A 141 -7.16 17.55 -13.91
N SER A 142 -6.40 17.83 -14.96
CA SER A 142 -5.09 18.45 -14.87
C SER A 142 -5.30 19.95 -14.73
N ASP A 143 -4.89 20.50 -13.59
CA ASP A 143 -4.66 21.94 -13.44
C ASP A 143 -3.38 22.35 -14.19
#